data_AF-A0A645G097-F1
#
_entry.id   AF-A0A645G097-F1
#
_cell.length_a   1.000
_cell.length_b   1.000
_cell.length_c   1.000
_cell.angle_alpha   90.00
_cell.angle_beta   90.00
_cell.angle_gamma   90.00
#
_symmetry.space_group_name_H-M   'P 1'
#
loop_
_entity.id
_entity.type
_entity.pdbx_description
1 polymer ?
#
loop_
_entity_poly.entity_id
_entity_poly.type
_entity_poly.pdbx_seq_one_letter_code
_entity_poly.pdbx_strand_id
1 'polypeptide(L)'
;MLATNSMGVPQGMDTYPALLQNLDILCPFGFARMPEGDLSGKEAADILQKLCDNAGSHLWFDLEAFLFNPDQSLYPRPIEEIIHDLTLFDNFEKILCYQYPGVFSDPNASIQVGEERTVKLFKDYKAYLNKLKKDRTKKNKKSIEYLIKN
;
A
#
# COMPACT_ATOMS: atom_id res chain seq x y z
N MET A 1 -0.25 -16.65 1.70
CA MET A 1 -0.52 -15.21 1.92
C MET A 1 -1.93 -15.05 2.44
N LEU A 2 -2.13 -14.25 3.50
CA LEU A 2 -3.45 -13.95 4.07
C LEU A 2 -3.59 -12.44 4.25
N ALA A 3 -4.70 -11.89 3.77
CA ALA A 3 -5.06 -10.50 3.96
C ALA A 3 -6.02 -10.36 5.14
N THR A 4 -5.55 -9.72 6.20
CA THR A 4 -6.35 -9.43 7.41
C THR A 4 -6.72 -7.97 7.45
N ASN A 5 -7.72 -7.60 8.25
CA ASN A 5 -7.97 -6.20 8.53
C ASN A 5 -6.84 -5.65 9.44
N SER A 6 -6.42 -4.40 9.23
CA SER A 6 -5.50 -3.70 10.15
C SER A 6 -6.15 -3.21 11.44
N MET A 7 -7.48 -3.26 11.52
CA MET A 7 -8.28 -2.88 12.70
C MET A 7 -8.38 -4.05 13.68
N GLY A 8 -8.44 -3.74 14.98
CA GLY A 8 -8.64 -4.75 16.02
C GLY A 8 -7.50 -5.77 16.13
N VAL A 9 -6.27 -5.36 15.81
CA VAL A 9 -5.08 -6.21 15.95
C VAL A 9 -4.91 -6.76 17.38
N PRO A 10 -5.10 -5.98 18.46
CA PRO A 10 -4.96 -6.49 19.83
C PRO A 10 -5.85 -7.69 20.16
N GLN A 11 -7.03 -7.81 19.54
CA GLN A 11 -7.99 -8.87 19.78
C GLN A 11 -7.53 -10.21 19.18
N GLY A 12 -6.66 -10.19 18.17
CA GLY A 12 -6.12 -11.40 17.52
C GLY A 12 -4.79 -11.89 18.11
N MET A 13 -4.26 -11.24 19.16
CA MET A 13 -2.89 -11.48 19.64
C MET A 13 -2.64 -12.89 20.18
N ASP A 14 -3.67 -13.59 20.65
CA ASP A 14 -3.59 -14.98 21.09
C ASP A 14 -3.50 -15.97 19.90
N THR A 15 -3.92 -15.52 18.71
CA THR A 15 -4.06 -16.34 17.51
C THR A 15 -2.91 -16.12 16.53
N TYR A 16 -2.45 -14.87 16.38
CA TYR A 16 -1.38 -14.52 15.44
C TYR A 16 -0.13 -15.41 15.55
N PRO A 17 0.40 -15.74 16.74
CA PRO A 17 1.61 -16.57 16.84
C PRO A 17 1.46 -17.94 16.18
N ALA A 18 0.33 -18.64 16.40
CA ALA A 18 0.08 -19.94 15.80
C ALA A 18 -0.25 -19.83 14.30
N LEU A 19 -0.99 -18.79 13.92
CA LEU A 19 -1.32 -18.50 12.51
C LEU A 19 -0.06 -18.26 11.68
N LEU A 20 0.85 -17.40 12.16
CA LEU A 20 2.02 -16.97 11.39
C LEU A 20 3.07 -18.07 11.23
N GLN A 21 3.12 -19.07 12.11
CA GLN A 21 3.92 -20.28 11.90
C GLN A 21 3.53 -21.07 10.64
N ASN A 22 2.31 -20.87 10.15
CA ASN A 22 1.77 -21.56 8.98
C ASN A 22 1.56 -20.61 7.78
N LEU A 23 2.09 -19.38 7.85
CA LEU A 23 1.82 -18.34 6.87
C LEU A 23 3.11 -17.62 6.46
N ASP A 24 3.47 -17.71 5.18
CA ASP A 24 4.66 -17.03 4.67
C ASP A 24 4.52 -15.50 4.64
N ILE A 25 3.30 -15.01 4.35
CA ILE A 25 3.05 -13.59 4.09
C ILE A 25 1.73 -13.16 4.74
N LEU A 26 1.80 -12.20 5.65
CA LEU A 26 0.66 -11.43 6.12
C LEU A 26 0.56 -10.15 5.29
N CYS A 27 -0.61 -9.86 4.72
CA CYS A 27 -0.81 -8.71 3.84
C CYS A 27 -2.05 -7.90 4.23
N PRO A 28 -2.03 -7.17 5.36
CA PRO A 28 -3.22 -6.47 5.85
C PRO A 28 -3.62 -5.29 4.97
N PHE A 29 -4.91 -4.96 5.01
CA PHE A 29 -5.52 -3.79 4.35
C PHE A 29 -6.24 -2.91 5.37
N GLY A 30 -6.65 -1.71 4.94
CA GLY A 30 -7.53 -0.84 5.73
C GLY A 30 -6.84 0.18 6.63
N PHE A 31 -5.51 0.33 6.54
CA PHE A 31 -4.75 1.26 7.38
C PHE A 31 -5.17 2.74 7.27
N ALA A 32 -5.76 3.15 6.15
CA ALA A 32 -6.27 4.51 5.95
C ALA A 32 -7.64 4.75 6.61
N ARG A 33 -8.29 3.71 7.14
CA ARG A 33 -9.66 3.74 7.67
C ARG A 33 -9.74 3.23 9.11
N MET A 34 -8.68 3.42 9.89
CA MET A 34 -8.66 3.02 11.30
C MET A 34 -9.80 3.72 12.05
N PRO A 35 -10.64 2.99 12.80
CA PRO A 35 -11.77 3.57 13.51
C PRO A 35 -11.31 4.37 14.73
N GLU A 36 -12.14 5.34 15.14
CA GLU A 36 -11.90 6.10 16.37
C GLU A 36 -11.88 5.15 17.58
N GLY A 37 -10.87 5.30 18.44
CA GLY A 37 -10.69 4.47 19.63
C GLY A 37 -9.90 3.17 19.41
N ASP A 38 -9.50 2.86 18.18
CA ASP A 38 -8.55 1.79 17.87
C ASP A 38 -7.11 2.35 17.74
N LEU A 39 -6.15 1.48 17.47
CA LEU A 39 -4.77 1.85 17.17
C LEU A 39 -4.70 2.76 15.94
N SER A 40 -3.67 3.60 15.88
CA SER A 40 -3.29 4.21 14.62
C SER A 40 -2.80 3.15 13.63
N GLY A 41 -2.85 3.46 12.34
CA GLY A 41 -2.36 2.52 11.31
C GLY A 41 -0.89 2.17 11.50
N LYS A 42 -0.08 3.12 12.01
CA LYS A 42 1.35 2.91 12.27
C LYS A 42 1.57 1.95 13.45
N GLU A 43 0.83 2.13 14.53
CA GLU A 43 0.90 1.23 15.70
C GLU A 43 0.48 -0.20 15.32
N ALA A 44 -0.60 -0.34 14.54
CA ALA A 44 -1.01 -1.64 14.02
C ALA A 44 0.08 -2.26 13.14
N ALA A 45 0.65 -1.49 12.21
CA ALA A 45 1.72 -1.97 11.32
C ALA A 45 2.97 -2.42 12.11
N ASP A 46 3.35 -1.69 13.16
CA ASP A 46 4.51 -2.01 14.01
C ASP A 46 4.29 -3.31 14.80
N ILE A 47 3.09 -3.51 15.34
CA ILE A 47 2.73 -4.75 16.05
C ILE A 47 2.77 -5.93 15.09
N LEU A 48 2.15 -5.79 13.92
CA LEU A 48 2.11 -6.86 12.92
C LEU A 48 3.49 -7.17 12.37
N GLN A 49 4.38 -6.17 12.21
CA GLN A 49 5.78 -6.37 11.83
C GLN A 49 6.49 -7.24 12.87
N LYS A 50 6.39 -6.89 14.14
CA LYS A 50 7.02 -7.65 15.22
C LYS A 50 6.52 -9.09 15.27
N LEU A 51 5.23 -9.31 15.05
CA LEU A 51 4.66 -10.66 14.98
C LEU A 51 5.22 -11.45 13.80
N CYS A 52 5.34 -10.82 12.63
CA CYS A 52 5.91 -11.44 11.44
C CYS A 52 7.40 -11.78 11.65
N ASP A 53 8.19 -10.84 12.18
CA ASP A 53 9.61 -11.03 12.48
C ASP A 53 9.82 -12.22 13.43
N ASN A 54 8.98 -12.35 14.47
CA ASN A 54 9.06 -13.47 15.42
C ASN A 54 8.75 -14.83 14.79
N ALA A 55 7.87 -14.86 13.79
CA ALA A 55 7.49 -16.08 13.09
C ALA A 55 8.39 -16.40 11.88
N GLY A 56 9.23 -15.45 11.45
CA GLY A 56 9.98 -15.54 10.20
C GLY A 56 9.10 -15.37 8.96
N SER A 57 7.93 -14.77 9.09
CA SER A 57 7.03 -14.45 7.97
C SER A 57 7.25 -13.03 7.45
N HIS A 58 6.74 -12.74 6.26
CA HIS A 58 6.83 -11.43 5.63
C HIS A 58 5.60 -10.57 5.92
N LEU A 59 5.81 -9.27 6.12
CA LEU A 59 4.73 -8.28 6.20
C LEU A 59 4.66 -7.45 4.92
N TRP A 60 3.55 -7.59 4.21
CA TRP A 60 3.20 -6.80 3.03
C TRP A 60 1.99 -5.89 3.33
N PHE A 61 1.76 -4.89 2.50
CA PHE A 61 0.62 -3.97 2.63
C PHE A 61 -0.29 -4.10 1.42
N ASP A 62 -1.56 -4.41 1.62
CA ASP A 62 -2.57 -4.30 0.58
C ASP A 62 -3.19 -2.89 0.59
N LEU A 63 -2.71 -2.05 -0.31
CA LEU A 63 -3.13 -0.66 -0.45
C LEU A 63 -4.49 -0.58 -1.13
N GLU A 64 -5.50 -0.16 -0.38
CA GLU A 64 -6.81 0.19 -0.92
C GLU A 64 -6.69 1.46 -1.77
N ALA A 65 -6.86 1.33 -3.08
CA ALA A 65 -6.82 2.45 -4.04
C ALA A 65 -8.22 2.98 -4.40
N PHE A 66 -9.22 2.64 -3.60
CA PHE A 66 -10.63 2.92 -3.86
C PHE A 66 -11.33 3.51 -2.63
N LEU A 67 -12.51 4.08 -2.88
CA LEU A 67 -13.49 4.51 -1.90
C LEU A 67 -14.83 3.83 -2.20
N PHE A 68 -15.79 3.98 -1.29
CA PHE A 68 -17.11 3.35 -1.38
C PHE A 68 -18.19 4.37 -1.72
N ASN A 69 -18.97 4.11 -2.75
CA ASN A 69 -20.23 4.79 -2.97
C ASN A 69 -21.26 4.37 -1.90
N PRO A 70 -22.39 5.10 -1.74
CA PRO A 70 -23.45 4.72 -0.81
C PRO A 70 -23.98 3.29 -1.00
N ASP A 71 -23.96 2.78 -2.23
CA ASP A 71 -24.37 1.41 -2.60
C ASP A 71 -23.25 0.36 -2.44
N GLN A 72 -22.12 0.73 -1.83
CA GLN A 72 -20.92 -0.10 -1.66
C GLN A 72 -20.13 -0.41 -2.94
N SER A 73 -20.53 0.13 -4.09
CA SER A 73 -19.68 0.04 -5.28
C SER A 73 -18.38 0.83 -5.09
N LEU A 74 -17.29 0.32 -5.66
CA LEU A 74 -15.96 0.92 -5.54
C LEU A 74 -15.76 2.00 -6.60
N TYR A 75 -15.16 3.13 -6.21
CA TYR A 75 -14.68 4.13 -7.17
C TYR A 75 -13.23 4.54 -6.86
N PRO A 76 -12.47 5.06 -7.85
CA PRO A 76 -11.06 5.40 -7.67
C PRO A 76 -10.85 6.48 -6.60
N ARG A 77 -9.91 6.24 -5.69
CA ARG A 77 -9.49 7.21 -4.67
C ARG A 77 -8.62 8.33 -5.28
N PRO A 78 -8.63 9.57 -4.74
CA PRO A 78 -7.69 10.60 -5.17
C PRO A 78 -6.23 10.16 -5.07
N ILE A 79 -5.40 10.55 -6.04
CA ILE A 79 -3.99 10.13 -6.10
C ILE A 79 -3.19 10.66 -4.91
N GLU A 80 -3.56 11.83 -4.38
CA GLU A 80 -2.89 12.46 -3.25
C GLU A 80 -3.00 11.61 -1.97
N GLU A 81 -4.16 10.98 -1.75
CA GLU A 81 -4.39 10.07 -0.62
C GLU A 81 -3.62 8.75 -0.79
N ILE A 82 -3.55 8.23 -2.02
CA ILE A 82 -2.72 7.05 -2.32
C ILE A 82 -1.24 7.35 -2.08
N ILE A 83 -0.76 8.51 -2.51
CA ILE A 83 0.63 8.93 -2.28
C ILE A 83 0.90 9.10 -0.77
N HIS A 84 -0.05 9.67 -0.02
CA HIS A 84 0.07 9.81 1.43
C HIS A 84 0.34 8.44 2.06
N ASP A 85 -0.52 7.45 1.82
CA ASP A 85 -0.36 6.10 2.39
C ASP A 85 0.93 5.40 1.94
N LEU A 86 1.31 5.54 0.66
CA LEU A 86 2.56 5.00 0.13
C LEU A 86 3.81 5.56 0.83
N THR A 87 3.68 6.71 1.50
CA THR A 87 4.77 7.39 2.21
C THR A 87 4.60 7.42 3.72
N LEU A 88 3.48 6.93 4.24
CA LEU A 88 3.17 6.92 5.66
C LEU A 88 3.92 5.81 6.41
N PHE A 89 4.19 4.69 5.72
CA PHE A 89 4.80 3.49 6.29
C PHE A 89 6.12 3.17 5.61
N ASP A 90 7.14 2.83 6.39
CA ASP A 90 8.50 2.51 5.93
C ASP A 90 8.92 1.07 6.26
N ASN A 91 8.08 0.30 6.95
CA ASN A 91 8.35 -1.05 7.41
C ASN A 91 7.89 -2.16 6.44
N PHE A 92 6.97 -1.87 5.52
CA PHE A 92 6.48 -2.88 4.59
C PHE A 92 7.53 -3.28 3.56
N GLU A 93 7.77 -4.58 3.42
CA GLU A 93 8.66 -5.11 2.39
C GLU A 93 8.09 -4.88 0.98
N LYS A 94 6.76 -5.01 0.85
CA LYS A 94 6.06 -4.91 -0.42
C LYS A 94 4.66 -4.34 -0.24
N ILE A 95 4.27 -3.51 -1.21
CA ILE A 95 2.93 -2.95 -1.30
C ILE A 95 2.24 -3.58 -2.52
N LEU A 96 1.09 -4.21 -2.28
CA LEU A 96 0.15 -4.71 -3.28
C LEU A 96 -1.02 -3.72 -3.42
N CYS A 97 -1.82 -3.91 -4.45
CA CYS A 97 -3.02 -3.12 -4.70
C CYS A 97 -4.15 -4.06 -5.09
N TYR A 98 -5.06 -4.30 -4.16
CA TYR A 98 -6.39 -4.78 -4.47
C TYR A 98 -7.33 -3.58 -4.65
N GLN A 99 -8.04 -3.41 -5.77
CA GLN A 99 -7.98 -4.13 -7.05
C GLN A 99 -7.51 -3.20 -8.16
N TYR A 100 -6.96 -3.76 -9.24
CA TYR A 100 -6.64 -2.99 -10.45
C TYR A 100 -7.89 -2.77 -11.33
N PRO A 101 -8.62 -3.81 -11.78
CA PRO A 101 -9.78 -3.62 -12.66
C PRO A 101 -10.89 -2.82 -11.98
N GLY A 102 -11.47 -1.85 -12.69
CA GLY A 102 -12.52 -0.98 -12.15
C GLY A 102 -12.03 0.13 -11.23
N VAL A 103 -10.72 0.19 -10.92
CA VAL A 103 -10.08 1.25 -10.12
C VAL A 103 -9.01 1.97 -10.95
N PHE A 104 -8.22 1.21 -11.71
CA PHE A 104 -7.26 1.69 -12.69
C PHE A 104 -7.62 1.14 -14.06
N SER A 105 -7.37 1.93 -15.11
CA SER A 105 -7.47 1.45 -16.49
C SER A 105 -6.38 2.07 -17.36
N ASP A 106 -5.53 1.25 -17.96
CA ASP A 106 -4.53 1.71 -18.93
C ASP A 106 -5.27 2.24 -20.17
N PRO A 107 -5.06 3.51 -20.59
CA PRO A 107 -5.71 4.07 -21.77
C PRO A 107 -5.34 3.34 -23.08
N ASN A 108 -4.30 2.51 -23.09
CA ASN A 108 -3.88 1.71 -24.24
C ASN A 108 -4.36 0.25 -24.16
N ALA A 109 -5.02 -0.15 -23.08
CA ALA A 109 -5.61 -1.48 -23.00
C ALA A 109 -6.74 -1.64 -24.02
N SER A 110 -6.83 -2.82 -24.62
CA SER A 110 -7.90 -3.17 -25.57
C SER A 110 -9.29 -3.14 -24.93
N ILE A 111 -9.35 -3.39 -23.62
CA ILE A 111 -10.57 -3.30 -22.81
C ILE A 111 -10.25 -2.40 -21.62
N GLN A 112 -11.07 -1.37 -21.44
CA GLN A 112 -10.97 -0.42 -20.33
C GLN A 112 -12.17 -0.64 -19.42
N VAL A 113 -11.91 -1.09 -18.19
CA VAL A 113 -12.95 -1.42 -17.21
C VAL A 113 -13.12 -0.27 -16.24
N GLY A 114 -14.36 0.20 -16.10
CA GLY A 114 -14.73 1.30 -15.21
C GLY A 114 -14.95 2.61 -15.95
N GLU A 115 -14.98 3.70 -15.19
CA GLU A 115 -15.29 5.06 -15.65
C GLU A 115 -14.04 5.87 -15.99
N GLU A 116 -14.21 7.09 -16.52
CA GLU A 116 -13.11 8.00 -16.88
C GLU A 116 -12.11 8.23 -15.73
N ARG A 117 -12.59 8.20 -14.48
CA ARG A 117 -11.77 8.34 -13.26
C ARG A 117 -10.73 7.23 -13.13
N THR A 118 -10.99 6.02 -13.64
CA THR A 118 -10.03 4.90 -13.59
C THR A 118 -8.83 5.14 -14.50
N VAL A 119 -9.07 5.71 -15.69
CA VAL A 119 -8.03 6.12 -16.64
C VAL A 119 -7.25 7.32 -16.10
N LYS A 120 -7.95 8.27 -15.47
CA LYS A 120 -7.32 9.40 -14.80
C LYS A 120 -6.36 8.93 -13.72
N LEU A 121 -6.80 8.04 -12.82
CA LEU A 121 -5.97 7.54 -11.72
C LEU A 121 -4.74 6.79 -12.24
N PHE A 122 -4.89 5.99 -13.31
CA PHE A 122 -3.74 5.34 -13.96
C PHE A 122 -2.70 6.35 -14.47
N LYS A 123 -3.15 7.41 -15.17
CA LYS A 123 -2.25 8.46 -15.68
C LYS A 123 -1.55 9.21 -14.56
N ASP A 124 -2.29 9.55 -13.51
CA ASP A 124 -1.77 10.27 -12.34
C ASP A 124 -0.71 9.43 -11.61
N TYR A 125 -1.00 8.15 -11.34
CA TYR A 125 -0.04 7.23 -10.75
C TYR A 125 1.20 7.04 -11.64
N LYS A 126 1.02 6.95 -12.97
CA LYS A 126 2.16 6.83 -13.89
C LYS A 126 3.02 8.09 -13.90
N ALA A 127 2.41 9.27 -13.84
CA ALA A 127 3.11 10.54 -13.72
C ALA A 127 3.93 10.60 -12.41
N TYR A 128 3.34 10.18 -11.29
CA TYR A 128 4.02 10.06 -10.01
C TYR A 128 5.24 9.12 -10.09
N LEU A 129 5.07 7.90 -10.61
CA LEU A 129 6.18 6.96 -10.81
C LEU A 129 7.30 7.53 -11.69
N ASN A 130 6.94 8.24 -12.76
CA ASN A 130 7.93 8.86 -13.65
C ASN A 130 8.69 9.99 -12.94
N LYS A 131 8.03 10.77 -12.07
CA LYS A 131 8.67 11.78 -11.22
C LYS A 131 9.67 11.12 -10.26
N LEU A 132 9.27 10.08 -9.54
CA LEU A 132 10.16 9.35 -8.63
C LEU A 132 11.41 8.81 -9.33
N LYS A 133 11.25 8.22 -10.53
CA LYS A 133 12.38 7.72 -11.32
C LYS A 133 13.34 8.85 -11.70
N LYS A 134 12.82 9.99 -12.17
CA LYS A 134 13.63 11.16 -12.52
C LYS A 134 14.40 11.71 -11.31
N ASP A 135 13.74 11.81 -10.16
CA ASP A 135 14.35 12.35 -8.94
C ASP A 135 15.46 11.42 -8.41
N ARG A 136 15.25 10.10 -8.47
CA ARG A 136 16.29 9.11 -8.14
C ARG A 136 17.52 9.23 -9.05
N THR A 137 17.32 9.35 -10.36
CA THR A 137 18.42 9.53 -11.32
C THR A 137 19.20 10.82 -11.05
N LYS A 138 18.51 11.92 -10.74
CA LYS A 138 19.15 13.19 -10.37
C LYS A 138 19.96 13.07 -9.08
N LYS A 139 19.42 12.41 -8.05
CA LYS A 139 20.11 12.19 -6.77
C LYS A 139 21.40 11.40 -6.98
N ASN A 140 21.34 10.30 -7.72
CA ASN A 140 22.51 9.46 -8.02
C ASN A 140 23.59 10.24 -8.78
N LYS A 141 23.22 11.06 -9.78
CA LYS A 141 24.16 11.90 -10.52
C LYS A 141 24.89 12.88 -9.60
N LYS A 142 24.15 13.58 -8.72
CA LYS A 142 24.73 14.51 -7.73
C LYS A 142 25.70 13.81 -6.77
N SER A 143 25.35 12.61 -6.29
CA SER A 143 26.22 11.84 -5.41
C SER A 143 27.54 11.44 -6.09
N ILE A 144 27.49 11.03 -7.35
CA ILE A 144 28.70 10.71 -8.15
C ILE A 144 29.55 11.97 -8.37
N GLU A 145 28.94 13.10 -8.74
CA GLU A 145 29.66 14.36 -8.93
C GLU A 145 30.34 14.85 -7.64
N TYR A 146 29.74 14.61 -6.47
CA TYR A 146 30.35 14.93 -5.18
C TYR A 146 31.56 14.05 -4.88
N LEU A 147 31.48 12.74 -5.17
CA LEU A 147 32.59 11.78 -4.97
C LEU A 147 33.76 11.99 -5.94
N ILE A 148 33.55 12.60 -7.09
CA ILE A 148 34.63 12.93 -8.05
C ILE A 148 35.36 14.23 -7.65
N LYS A 149 34.69 15.12 -6.92
CA LYS A 149 35.20 16.46 -6.57
C LYS A 149 35.88 16.55 -5.21
N ASN A 150 35.78 15.51 -4.38
CA ASN A 150 36.43 15.39 -3.06
C ASN A 150 37.18 14.07 -2.97
#